data_AF-K6UDK5-F1
#
_entry.id   AF-K6UDK5-F1
#
_cell.length_a   1.000
_cell.length_b   1.000
_cell.length_c   1.000
_cell.angle_alpha   90.00
_cell.angle_beta   90.00
_cell.angle_gamma   90.00
#
_symmetry.space_group_name_H-M   'P 1'
#
loop_
_entity.id
_entity.type
_entity.pdbx_description
1 polymer ?
#
loop_
_entity_poly.entity_id
_entity_poly.type
_entity_poly.pdbx_seq_one_letter_code
_entity_poly.pdbx_strand_id
1 'polypeptide(L)'
;KGELFSDTELENIGGSAGDIITSSSRSPTTINGRPSNTNLAGELLKELKTIPPPNVELNEAEFIDPDIICERDYNTPCPNDYNYIGSVHQIDEEICAPSSTYDGPCVGEPLNIKDMTEKTKETWSKKCQAFWPCKKCVRNFTSYCPAKWEKVKGTLRSCEPSLLYHGPCKFQVNFSGHTIQMLEDWSLKCHAWWACDHVNVLDDCPDGDMPITAAAT
;
A
#
# COMPACT_ATOMS: atom_id res chain seq x y z
N LYS A 1 -2.92 33.45 -7.78
CA LYS A 1 -3.47 32.20 -8.34
C LYS A 1 -3.49 32.41 -9.86
N GLY A 2 -2.45 31.93 -10.56
CA GLY A 2 -2.38 32.04 -12.01
C GLY A 2 -3.26 30.95 -12.63
N GLU A 3 -3.98 31.27 -13.69
CA GLU A 3 -4.66 30.25 -14.49
C GLU A 3 -3.59 29.34 -15.11
N LEU A 4 -3.78 28.01 -15.02
CA LEU A 4 -2.81 27.03 -15.52
C LEU A 4 -2.72 27.06 -17.06
N PHE A 5 -3.82 27.42 -17.72
CA PHE A 5 -3.90 27.65 -19.16
C PHE A 5 -4.86 28.81 -19.46
N SER A 6 -4.44 29.70 -20.36
CA SER A 6 -5.30 30.73 -20.94
C SER A 6 -6.29 30.13 -21.93
N ASP A 7 -7.40 30.83 -22.18
CA ASP A 7 -8.42 30.37 -23.13
C ASP A 7 -7.86 30.17 -24.54
N THR A 8 -6.91 31.02 -24.95
CA THR A 8 -6.20 30.91 -26.22
C THR A 8 -5.34 29.65 -26.30
N GLU A 9 -4.74 29.22 -25.20
CA GLU A 9 -3.96 27.98 -25.15
C GLU A 9 -4.87 26.75 -25.26
N LEU A 10 -6.03 26.76 -24.60
CA LEU A 10 -7.03 25.68 -24.69
C LEU A 10 -7.60 25.56 -26.11
N GLU A 11 -7.89 26.69 -26.76
CA GLU A 11 -8.32 26.73 -28.16
C GLU A 11 -7.23 26.19 -29.10
N ASN A 12 -5.96 26.51 -28.87
CA ASN A 12 -4.85 25.99 -29.69
C ASN A 12 -4.65 24.48 -29.53
N ILE A 13 -4.79 23.95 -28.30
CA ILE A 13 -4.67 22.52 -28.01
C ILE A 13 -5.79 21.74 -28.72
N GLY A 14 -7.03 22.20 -28.59
CA GLY A 14 -8.17 21.60 -29.26
C GLY A 14 -8.06 21.65 -30.79
N GLY A 15 -7.59 22.78 -31.34
CA GLY A 15 -7.45 22.99 -32.77
C GLY A 15 -6.38 22.09 -33.37
N SER A 16 -5.25 21.93 -32.68
CA SER A 16 -4.17 21.03 -33.08
C SER A 16 -4.64 19.58 -33.16
N ALA A 17 -5.46 19.12 -32.20
CA ALA A 17 -6.05 17.78 -32.24
C ALA A 17 -7.04 17.62 -33.40
N GLY A 18 -7.86 18.64 -33.66
CA GLY A 18 -8.78 18.71 -34.79
C GLY A 18 -8.11 18.63 -36.15
N ASP A 19 -6.99 19.33 -36.32
CA ASP A 19 -6.22 19.36 -37.57
C ASP A 19 -5.55 18.01 -37.87
N ILE A 20 -5.08 17.29 -36.85
CA ILE A 20 -4.53 15.93 -37.00
C ILE A 20 -5.61 14.97 -37.52
N ILE A 21 -6.83 15.04 -36.98
CA ILE A 21 -7.94 14.18 -37.42
C ILE A 21 -8.43 14.58 -38.81
N THR A 22 -8.50 15.88 -39.10
CA THR A 22 -8.95 16.41 -40.40
C THR A 22 -7.96 16.12 -41.52
N SER A 23 -6.66 16.21 -41.25
CA SER A 23 -5.60 15.82 -42.20
C SER A 23 -5.57 14.31 -42.47
N SER A 24 -5.94 13.49 -41.48
CA SER A 24 -6.02 12.03 -41.59
C SER A 24 -7.30 11.52 -42.26
N SER A 25 -8.36 12.34 -42.35
CA SER A 25 -9.69 11.94 -42.82
C SER A 25 -10.03 12.39 -44.25
N ARG A 26 -9.06 12.89 -45.03
CA ARG A 26 -9.28 13.24 -46.45
C ARG A 26 -9.64 12.01 -47.30
N SER A 27 -10.93 11.72 -47.37
CA SER A 27 -11.56 10.93 -48.44
C SER A 27 -12.32 11.88 -49.37
N PRO A 28 -12.23 11.74 -50.70
CA PRO A 28 -12.87 12.66 -51.62
C PRO A 28 -14.35 12.32 -51.75
N THR A 29 -15.20 12.95 -50.95
CA THR A 29 -16.61 13.11 -51.33
C THR A 29 -17.22 14.35 -50.70
N THR A 30 -17.62 15.27 -51.57
CA THR A 30 -18.55 16.37 -51.31
C THR A 30 -19.92 15.77 -50.97
N ILE A 31 -20.65 16.35 -50.02
CA ILE A 31 -22.10 16.68 -50.08
C ILE A 31 -22.58 17.13 -48.69
N ASN A 32 -23.18 18.33 -48.65
CA ASN A 32 -24.03 18.92 -47.61
C ASN A 32 -23.40 19.43 -46.28
N GLY A 33 -23.01 20.70 -46.30
CA GLY A 33 -23.76 21.72 -45.55
C GLY A 33 -23.60 21.83 -44.03
N ARG A 34 -22.37 21.89 -43.50
CA ARG A 34 -21.96 22.73 -42.35
C ARG A 34 -20.42 22.67 -42.26
N PRO A 35 -19.68 23.78 -42.07
CA PRO A 35 -18.25 23.66 -41.78
C PRO A 35 -18.07 22.81 -40.53
N SER A 36 -17.27 21.75 -40.62
CA SER A 36 -16.92 20.93 -39.45
C SER A 36 -16.11 21.80 -38.50
N ASN A 37 -16.59 21.97 -37.25
CA ASN A 37 -15.82 22.68 -36.24
C ASN A 37 -14.71 21.74 -35.76
N THR A 38 -13.51 21.92 -36.32
CA THR A 38 -12.34 21.12 -35.97
C THR A 38 -11.86 21.40 -34.55
N ASN A 39 -12.29 22.49 -33.92
CA ASN A 39 -11.88 22.89 -32.57
C ASN A 39 -12.96 22.70 -31.49
N LEU A 40 -13.93 21.81 -31.70
CA LEU A 40 -14.95 21.51 -30.69
C LEU A 40 -14.33 21.09 -29.34
N ALA A 41 -13.19 20.40 -29.36
CA ALA A 41 -12.50 20.01 -28.14
C ALA A 41 -11.98 21.21 -27.32
N GLY A 42 -11.44 22.25 -27.99
CA GLY A 42 -10.96 23.46 -27.31
C GLY A 42 -12.11 24.25 -26.69
N GLU A 43 -13.23 24.35 -27.40
CA GLU A 43 -14.45 24.97 -26.90
C GLU A 43 -15.01 24.25 -25.67
N LEU A 44 -15.06 22.92 -25.69
CA LEU A 44 -15.49 22.12 -24.54
C LEU A 44 -14.55 22.27 -23.34
N LEU A 45 -13.24 22.34 -23.54
CA LEU A 45 -12.27 22.57 -22.47
C LEU A 45 -12.42 23.94 -21.82
N LYS A 46 -12.75 24.96 -22.63
CA LYS A 46 -13.06 26.32 -22.14
C LYS A 46 -14.31 26.34 -21.27
N GLU A 47 -15.35 25.61 -21.67
CA GLU A 47 -16.57 25.47 -20.87
C GLU A 47 -16.30 24.68 -19.58
N LEU A 48 -15.54 23.57 -19.65
CA LEU A 48 -15.14 22.76 -18.49
C LEU A 48 -14.31 23.54 -17.46
N LYS A 49 -13.50 24.52 -17.89
CA LYS A 49 -12.77 25.43 -16.99
C LYS A 49 -13.71 26.24 -16.09
N THR A 50 -14.94 26.49 -16.52
CA THR A 50 -15.94 27.24 -15.75
C THR A 50 -16.75 26.36 -14.80
N ILE A 51 -16.69 25.04 -14.97
CA ILE A 51 -17.38 24.09 -14.11
C ILE A 51 -16.54 23.92 -12.83
N PRO A 52 -17.08 24.24 -11.64
CA PRO A 52 -16.37 24.01 -10.40
C PRO A 52 -16.10 22.50 -10.24
N PRO A 53 -14.96 22.10 -9.64
CA PRO A 53 -14.68 20.69 -9.41
C PRO A 53 -15.84 20.07 -8.63
N PRO A 54 -16.24 18.82 -8.96
CA PRO A 54 -17.29 18.15 -8.23
C PRO A 54 -16.93 18.13 -6.75
N ASN A 55 -17.91 18.45 -5.89
CA ASN A 55 -17.74 18.26 -4.46
C ASN A 55 -17.87 16.75 -4.19
N VAL A 56 -16.73 16.06 -4.17
CA VAL A 56 -16.67 14.65 -3.84
C VAL A 56 -16.64 14.54 -2.32
N GLU A 57 -17.72 14.07 -1.71
CA GLU A 57 -17.70 13.55 -0.35
C GLU A 57 -16.96 12.21 -0.37
N LEU A 58 -15.63 12.26 -0.21
CA LEU A 58 -14.83 11.06 -0.04
C LEU A 58 -15.17 10.46 1.32
N ASN A 59 -15.77 9.28 1.32
CA ASN A 59 -15.84 8.47 2.53
C ASN A 59 -14.44 7.91 2.80
N GLU A 60 -13.62 8.68 3.50
CA GLU A 60 -12.24 8.32 3.90
C GLU A 60 -12.19 7.00 4.69
N ALA A 61 -13.32 6.55 5.25
CA ALA A 61 -13.44 5.27 5.95
C ALA A 61 -13.64 4.04 5.01
N GLU A 62 -13.92 4.25 3.71
CA GLU A 62 -14.09 3.17 2.72
C GLU A 62 -12.95 3.08 1.70
N PHE A 63 -12.04 4.06 1.70
CA PHE A 63 -10.75 3.93 1.02
C PHE A 63 -9.82 3.05 1.88
N ILE A 64 -10.05 1.74 1.83
CA ILE A 64 -9.00 0.78 2.14
C ILE A 64 -8.06 0.84 0.93
N ASP A 65 -7.06 1.72 0.99
CA ASP A 65 -5.85 1.55 0.19
C ASP A 65 -5.43 0.07 0.38
N PRO A 66 -5.19 -0.72 -0.67
CA PRO A 66 -4.71 -2.11 -0.56
C PRO A 66 -3.29 -2.19 0.01
N ASP A 67 -2.92 -1.30 0.93
CA ASP A 67 -1.94 -1.54 1.96
C ASP A 67 -2.21 -2.94 2.52
N ILE A 68 -1.26 -3.84 2.27
CA ILE A 68 -1.25 -5.15 2.92
C ILE A 68 -1.07 -4.88 4.42
N ILE A 69 -2.19 -4.80 5.15
CA ILE A 69 -2.20 -4.54 6.58
C ILE A 69 -1.70 -5.80 7.30
N CYS A 70 -0.49 -5.75 7.84
CA CYS A 70 0.13 -6.86 8.56
C CYS A 70 1.14 -6.34 9.59
N GLU A 71 1.59 -7.21 10.50
CA GLU A 71 2.76 -6.89 11.33
C GLU A 71 4.02 -6.96 10.49
N ARG A 72 4.73 -5.83 10.38
CA ARG A 72 5.99 -5.75 9.64
C ARG A 72 7.12 -6.45 10.39
N ASP A 73 7.96 -7.17 9.67
CA ASP A 73 9.14 -7.82 10.20
C ASP A 73 10.35 -6.90 10.07
N TYR A 74 10.56 -6.05 11.07
CA TYR A 74 11.71 -5.14 11.10
C TYR A 74 13.05 -5.82 11.44
N ASN A 75 13.05 -7.15 11.66
CA ASN A 75 14.28 -7.93 11.80
C ASN A 75 14.90 -8.26 10.45
N THR A 76 14.15 -8.18 9.35
CA THR A 76 14.75 -8.28 8.02
C THR A 76 15.53 -7.00 7.71
N PRO A 77 16.66 -7.10 7.00
CA PRO A 77 17.52 -5.95 6.76
C PRO A 77 16.79 -4.88 5.95
N CYS A 78 16.29 -5.24 4.77
CA CYS A 78 15.69 -4.30 3.83
C CYS A 78 14.18 -4.47 3.65
N PRO A 79 13.48 -3.41 3.20
CA PRO A 79 12.12 -3.50 2.70
C PRO A 79 12.04 -4.29 1.38
N ASN A 80 10.84 -4.72 0.99
CA ASN A 80 10.64 -5.66 -0.13
C ASN A 80 11.27 -5.19 -1.45
N ASP A 81 11.19 -3.89 -1.76
CA ASP A 81 11.69 -3.32 -3.02
C ASP A 81 13.11 -2.77 -2.92
N TYR A 82 13.86 -3.17 -1.89
CA TYR A 82 15.26 -2.79 -1.69
C TYR A 82 16.13 -4.02 -1.51
N ASN A 83 17.31 -3.99 -2.13
CA ASN A 83 18.31 -5.03 -2.04
C ASN A 83 19.36 -4.66 -0.99
N TYR A 84 19.66 -5.61 -0.11
CA TYR A 84 20.76 -5.46 0.83
C TYR A 84 22.10 -5.60 0.10
N ILE A 85 22.93 -4.55 0.15
CA ILE A 85 24.24 -4.52 -0.50
C ILE A 85 25.40 -4.45 0.50
N GLY A 86 25.10 -4.44 1.80
CA GLY A 86 26.09 -4.40 2.88
C GLY A 86 26.86 -3.09 2.95
N SER A 87 28.10 -3.17 3.45
CA SER A 87 29.02 -2.04 3.62
C SER A 87 29.62 -1.59 2.27
N VAL A 88 29.25 -0.39 1.80
CA VAL A 88 29.76 0.15 0.52
C VAL A 88 30.93 1.12 0.73
N HIS A 89 30.80 2.08 1.65
CA HIS A 89 31.79 3.17 1.79
C HIS A 89 32.60 3.11 3.09
N GLN A 90 32.03 2.57 4.17
CA GLN A 90 32.68 2.44 5.47
C GLN A 90 32.55 1.01 5.99
N ILE A 91 33.42 0.60 6.92
CA ILE A 91 33.50 -0.77 7.47
C ILE A 91 32.22 -1.19 8.24
N ASP A 92 31.24 -0.30 8.36
CA ASP A 92 30.26 -0.29 9.43
C ASP A 92 28.90 0.22 8.95
N GLU A 93 28.59 0.12 7.67
CA GLU A 93 27.32 0.57 7.07
C GLU A 93 26.46 -0.62 6.64
N GLU A 94 25.16 -0.53 6.89
CA GLU A 94 24.20 -1.55 6.46
C GLU A 94 23.32 -0.91 5.39
N ILE A 95 23.69 -1.05 4.12
CA ILE A 95 23.01 -0.34 3.03
C ILE A 95 21.99 -1.24 2.33
N CYS A 96 20.79 -0.70 2.17
CA CYS A 96 19.73 -1.17 1.30
C CYS A 96 19.64 -0.23 0.09
N ALA A 97 19.87 -0.74 -1.11
CA ALA A 97 19.70 0.03 -2.35
C ALA A 97 18.33 -0.26 -2.98
N PRO A 98 17.65 0.74 -3.57
CA PRO A 98 16.38 0.51 -4.26
C PRO A 98 16.58 -0.50 -5.40
N SER A 99 15.64 -1.44 -5.51
CA SER A 99 15.56 -2.37 -6.63
C SER A 99 15.13 -1.66 -7.92
N SER A 100 15.29 -2.32 -9.05
CA SER A 100 14.83 -1.79 -10.35
C SER A 100 13.31 -1.66 -10.46
N THR A 101 12.55 -2.29 -9.56
CA THR A 101 11.08 -2.25 -9.55
C THR A 101 10.53 -1.19 -8.60
N TYR A 102 11.39 -0.54 -7.81
CA TYR A 102 10.95 0.51 -6.90
C TYR A 102 10.65 1.81 -7.67
N ASP A 103 9.42 2.28 -7.57
CA ASP A 103 8.88 3.48 -8.23
C ASP A 103 8.39 4.56 -7.24
N GLY A 104 8.68 4.39 -5.95
CA GLY A 104 8.22 5.27 -4.89
C GLY A 104 9.01 6.58 -4.73
N PRO A 105 8.60 7.43 -3.76
CA PRO A 105 9.14 8.78 -3.56
C PRO A 105 10.65 8.89 -3.28
N CYS A 106 11.30 7.82 -2.83
CA CYS A 106 12.72 7.80 -2.44
C CYS A 106 13.60 7.17 -3.52
N VAL A 107 13.20 7.26 -4.79
CA VAL A 107 13.90 6.66 -5.93
C VAL A 107 15.35 7.12 -6.00
N GLY A 108 16.28 6.17 -6.19
CA GLY A 108 17.71 6.46 -6.24
C GLY A 108 18.37 6.77 -4.89
N GLU A 109 17.62 6.79 -3.79
CA GLU A 109 18.17 7.00 -2.45
C GLU A 109 18.52 5.65 -1.78
N PRO A 110 19.81 5.39 -1.46
CA PRO A 110 20.16 4.25 -0.61
C PRO A 110 19.73 4.52 0.83
N LEU A 111 19.23 3.46 1.49
CA LEU A 111 18.83 3.48 2.88
C LEU A 111 19.92 2.84 3.75
N ASN A 112 20.42 3.58 4.75
CA ASN A 112 21.28 3.00 5.79
C ASN A 112 20.43 2.55 6.99
N ILE A 113 20.44 1.24 7.28
CA ILE A 113 19.58 0.63 8.31
C ILE A 113 20.24 0.42 9.67
N LYS A 114 21.57 0.65 9.80
CA LYS A 114 22.37 0.24 10.97
C LYS A 114 21.76 0.64 12.31
N ASP A 115 21.38 1.91 12.43
CA ASP A 115 20.90 2.50 13.70
C ASP A 115 19.38 2.80 13.67
N MET A 116 18.64 2.19 12.73
CA MET A 116 17.20 2.41 12.61
C MET A 116 16.42 1.54 13.62
N THR A 117 15.74 2.21 14.55
CA THR A 117 14.72 1.56 15.40
C THR A 117 13.50 1.12 14.57
N GLU A 118 12.68 0.19 15.07
CA GLU A 118 11.41 -0.20 14.43
C GLU A 118 10.52 1.01 14.09
N LYS A 119 10.46 2.00 15.01
CA LYS A 119 9.69 3.24 14.82
C LYS A 119 10.26 4.10 13.68
N THR A 120 11.58 4.16 13.57
CA THR A 120 12.26 4.87 12.48
C THR A 120 12.00 4.17 11.15
N LYS A 121 12.09 2.82 11.11
CA LYS A 121 11.76 2.02 9.92
C LYS A 121 10.31 2.20 9.50
N GLU A 122 9.37 2.22 10.44
CA GLU A 122 7.95 2.48 10.18
C GLU A 122 7.73 3.87 9.56
N THR A 123 8.36 4.90 10.13
CA THR A 123 8.22 6.28 9.66
C THR A 123 8.81 6.44 8.26
N TRP A 124 9.99 5.85 8.03
CA TRP A 124 10.62 5.83 6.71
C TRP A 124 9.74 5.08 5.69
N SER A 125 9.15 3.94 6.08
CA SER A 125 8.31 3.14 5.17
C SER A 125 7.13 3.95 4.66
N LYS A 126 6.46 4.69 5.55
CA LYS A 126 5.34 5.58 5.18
C LYS A 126 5.79 6.71 4.27
N LYS A 127 6.96 7.31 4.54
CA LYS A 127 7.53 8.40 3.72
C LYS A 127 7.88 7.92 2.31
N CYS A 128 8.52 6.77 2.20
CA CYS A 128 9.06 6.24 0.96
C CYS A 128 8.11 5.26 0.24
N GLN A 129 6.93 4.99 0.81
CA GLN A 129 5.98 3.98 0.28
C GLN A 129 6.67 2.64 -0.02
N ALA A 130 7.64 2.27 0.81
CA ALA A 130 8.42 1.04 0.69
C ALA A 130 8.39 0.32 2.03
N PHE A 131 7.87 -0.90 2.06
CA PHE A 131 7.53 -1.56 3.32
C PHE A 131 8.37 -2.82 3.55
N TRP A 132 8.69 -3.06 4.83
CA TRP A 132 9.24 -4.33 5.27
C TRP A 132 8.26 -5.48 5.01
N PRO A 133 8.74 -6.72 4.82
CA PRO A 133 7.88 -7.88 4.67
C PRO A 133 6.99 -8.06 5.90
N CYS A 134 5.87 -8.75 5.73
CA CYS A 134 5.06 -9.19 6.85
C CYS A 134 5.77 -10.29 7.64
N LYS A 135 5.66 -10.28 8.98
CA LYS A 135 6.07 -11.40 9.81
C LYS A 135 5.29 -12.65 9.41
N LYS A 136 6.01 -13.71 9.03
CA LYS A 136 5.46 -15.03 8.75
C LYS A 136 5.58 -15.89 10.01
N CYS A 137 4.54 -15.93 10.83
CA CYS A 137 4.50 -16.74 12.05
C CYS A 137 3.07 -17.11 12.45
N VAL A 138 2.92 -18.22 13.19
CA VAL A 138 1.66 -18.58 13.85
C VAL A 138 1.51 -17.72 15.10
N ARG A 139 0.36 -17.06 15.29
CA ARG A 139 0.14 -16.22 16.46
C ARG A 139 -0.35 -17.04 17.64
N ASN A 140 0.19 -16.74 18.81
CA ASN A 140 -0.30 -17.32 20.04
C ASN A 140 -1.57 -16.59 20.52
N PHE A 141 -2.72 -16.96 19.96
CA PHE A 141 -4.01 -16.45 20.42
C PHE A 141 -4.44 -17.01 21.78
N THR A 142 -3.72 -17.96 22.37
CA THR A 142 -3.98 -18.38 23.76
C THR A 142 -3.58 -17.28 24.75
N SER A 143 -2.55 -16.48 24.40
CA SER A 143 -2.15 -15.31 25.18
C SER A 143 -3.31 -14.34 25.37
N TYR A 144 -3.41 -13.78 26.58
CA TYR A 144 -4.62 -13.09 27.04
C TYR A 144 -4.92 -11.81 26.25
N CYS A 145 -3.90 -10.98 26.01
CA CYS A 145 -3.96 -9.74 25.23
C CYS A 145 -2.88 -9.74 24.15
N PRO A 146 -3.08 -8.96 23.08
CA PRO A 146 -2.03 -8.71 22.09
C PRO A 146 -0.89 -7.89 22.71
N ALA A 147 0.24 -7.80 22.00
CA ALA A 147 1.36 -6.96 22.41
C ALA A 147 0.93 -5.50 22.54
N LYS A 148 1.48 -4.79 23.55
CA LYS A 148 1.16 -3.39 23.88
C LYS A 148 -0.31 -3.19 24.32
N TRP A 149 -0.98 -4.25 24.73
CA TRP A 149 -2.29 -4.21 25.39
C TRP A 149 -2.21 -4.92 26.75
N GLU A 150 -2.96 -4.42 27.71
CA GLU A 150 -2.93 -4.83 29.10
C GLU A 150 -4.23 -5.51 29.52
N LYS A 151 -4.12 -6.53 30.38
CA LYS A 151 -5.27 -7.25 30.91
C LYS A 151 -6.02 -6.39 31.93
N VAL A 152 -7.33 -6.23 31.73
CA VAL A 152 -8.21 -5.60 32.71
C VAL A 152 -8.51 -6.59 33.85
N LYS A 153 -8.19 -6.20 35.09
CA LYS A 153 -8.38 -7.03 36.29
C LYS A 153 -9.87 -7.35 36.51
N GLY A 154 -10.16 -8.55 36.99
CA GLY A 154 -11.54 -8.99 37.29
C GLY A 154 -12.39 -9.34 36.08
N THR A 155 -11.83 -9.27 34.87
CA THR A 155 -12.52 -9.67 33.62
C THR A 155 -12.07 -11.05 33.15
N LEU A 156 -12.88 -11.70 32.31
CA LEU A 156 -12.54 -13.00 31.70
C LEU A 156 -11.47 -12.87 30.62
N ARG A 157 -11.65 -11.94 29.67
CA ARG A 157 -10.73 -11.72 28.55
C ARG A 157 -10.77 -10.29 28.00
N SER A 158 -10.84 -9.30 28.89
CA SER A 158 -10.81 -7.89 28.46
C SER A 158 -9.41 -7.29 28.47
N CYS A 159 -9.12 -6.53 27.42
CA CYS A 159 -7.83 -5.88 27.19
C CYS A 159 -8.04 -4.38 26.96
N GLU A 160 -7.10 -3.56 27.44
CA GLU A 160 -7.04 -2.13 27.17
C GLU A 160 -5.68 -1.74 26.57
N PRO A 161 -5.61 -0.71 25.69
CA PRO A 161 -4.36 -0.33 25.05
C PRO A 161 -3.41 0.30 26.05
N SER A 162 -2.12 -0.06 25.99
CA SER A 162 -1.10 0.59 26.81
C SER A 162 -0.62 1.91 26.18
N LEU A 163 0.16 2.70 26.93
CA LEU A 163 0.77 3.94 26.43
C LEU A 163 1.74 3.72 25.25
N LEU A 164 2.20 2.48 25.03
CA LEU A 164 3.10 2.13 23.94
C LEU A 164 2.35 1.77 22.64
N TYR A 165 1.03 1.64 22.71
CA TYR A 165 0.21 1.30 21.56
C TYR A 165 -0.16 2.56 20.74
N HIS A 166 0.25 2.56 19.47
CA HIS A 166 0.08 3.70 18.56
C HIS A 166 -0.95 3.43 17.45
N GLY A 167 -1.63 2.28 17.46
CA GLY A 167 -2.65 1.93 16.45
C GLY A 167 -3.99 2.64 16.67
N PRO A 168 -4.98 2.38 15.80
CA PRO A 168 -6.25 3.13 15.77
C PRO A 168 -7.20 2.84 16.94
N CYS A 169 -7.09 1.69 17.60
CA CYS A 169 -8.07 1.24 18.60
C CYS A 169 -7.75 1.74 20.01
N LYS A 170 -8.55 2.67 20.56
CA LYS A 170 -8.25 3.38 21.82
C LYS A 170 -9.02 2.91 23.06
N PHE A 171 -9.93 1.95 22.92
CA PHE A 171 -10.84 1.56 23.99
C PHE A 171 -10.66 0.10 24.41
N GLN A 172 -11.11 -0.21 25.63
CA GLN A 172 -11.16 -1.57 26.15
C GLN A 172 -12.02 -2.47 25.25
N VAL A 173 -11.55 -3.69 25.00
CA VAL A 173 -12.25 -4.72 24.22
C VAL A 173 -12.36 -6.01 25.03
N ASN A 174 -13.50 -6.68 24.96
CA ASN A 174 -13.68 -8.00 25.56
C ASN A 174 -13.61 -9.09 24.50
N PHE A 175 -12.56 -9.91 24.54
CA PHE A 175 -12.34 -11.02 23.62
C PHE A 175 -12.99 -12.34 24.06
N SER A 176 -13.81 -12.33 25.12
CA SER A 176 -14.54 -13.52 25.55
C SER A 176 -15.45 -14.02 24.42
N GLY A 177 -15.34 -15.29 24.06
CA GLY A 177 -16.14 -15.91 23.00
C GLY A 177 -15.71 -15.58 21.57
N HIS A 178 -14.61 -14.83 21.37
CA HIS A 178 -14.08 -14.60 20.01
C HIS A 178 -13.41 -15.86 19.47
N THR A 179 -13.65 -16.15 18.19
CA THR A 179 -12.91 -17.19 17.45
C THR A 179 -11.54 -16.68 17.01
N ILE A 180 -10.65 -17.57 16.60
CA ILE A 180 -9.33 -17.19 16.06
C ILE A 180 -9.47 -16.21 14.89
N GLN A 181 -10.38 -16.48 13.95
CA GLN A 181 -10.65 -15.60 12.81
C GLN A 181 -11.10 -14.19 13.23
N MET A 182 -11.95 -14.08 14.27
CA MET A 182 -12.35 -12.77 14.80
C MET A 182 -11.18 -12.01 15.43
N LEU A 183 -10.23 -12.72 16.06
CA LEU A 183 -9.02 -12.11 16.62
C LEU A 183 -8.06 -11.66 15.52
N GLU A 184 -7.94 -12.42 14.42
CA GLU A 184 -7.17 -12.04 13.24
C GLU A 184 -7.74 -10.79 12.58
N ASP A 185 -9.05 -10.75 12.31
CA ASP A 185 -9.72 -9.58 11.74
C ASP A 185 -9.57 -8.35 12.63
N TRP A 186 -9.68 -8.53 13.94
CA TRP A 186 -9.46 -7.44 14.90
C TRP A 186 -7.99 -6.99 14.89
N SER A 187 -7.04 -7.93 14.79
CA SER A 187 -5.62 -7.63 14.70
C SER A 187 -5.28 -6.78 13.47
N LEU A 188 -5.86 -7.13 12.32
CA LEU A 188 -5.77 -6.35 11.09
C LEU A 188 -6.33 -4.94 11.30
N LYS A 189 -7.56 -4.81 11.79
CA LYS A 189 -8.21 -3.49 11.97
C LYS A 189 -7.50 -2.60 12.99
N CYS A 190 -6.96 -3.19 14.05
CA CYS A 190 -6.36 -2.47 15.15
C CYS A 190 -4.83 -2.34 15.05
N HIS A 191 -4.17 -2.91 14.02
CA HIS A 191 -2.70 -2.96 13.95
C HIS A 191 -2.08 -3.45 15.28
N ALA A 192 -2.72 -4.44 15.90
CA ALA A 192 -2.42 -4.94 17.23
C ALA A 192 -2.30 -6.45 17.16
N TRP A 193 -1.18 -6.97 17.64
CA TRP A 193 -0.70 -8.27 17.22
C TRP A 193 -0.42 -9.16 18.43
N TRP A 194 -0.97 -10.38 18.45
CA TRP A 194 -0.53 -11.39 19.40
C TRP A 194 0.90 -11.82 19.08
N ALA A 195 1.67 -12.14 20.12
CA ALA A 195 3.02 -12.64 19.97
C ALA A 195 3.04 -13.86 19.04
N CYS A 196 4.10 -13.99 18.24
CA CYS A 196 4.35 -15.21 17.50
C CYS A 196 4.56 -16.35 18.51
N ASP A 197 3.93 -17.49 18.27
CA ASP A 197 4.26 -18.73 18.96
C ASP A 197 5.57 -19.22 18.34
N HIS A 198 6.64 -19.35 19.13
CA HIS A 198 7.93 -19.86 18.66
C HIS A 198 7.90 -21.39 18.49
N VAL A 199 6.77 -21.95 18.08
CA VAL A 199 6.77 -23.30 17.52
C VAL A 199 7.41 -23.16 16.16
N ASN A 200 8.69 -23.52 16.08
CA ASN A 200 9.48 -23.62 14.87
C ASN A 200 8.60 -24.04 13.68
N VAL A 201 8.53 -23.20 12.66
CA VAL A 201 8.16 -23.61 11.30
C VAL A 201 9.41 -24.19 10.63
N LEU A 202 10.03 -25.15 11.32
CA LEU A 202 11.04 -26.11 10.85
C LEU A 202 10.49 -27.41 11.44
N ASP A 203 9.92 -28.34 10.67
CA ASP A 203 10.41 -28.88 9.41
C ASP A 203 9.24 -29.37 8.53
N ASP A 204 9.47 -29.39 7.22
CA ASP A 204 8.82 -30.22 6.20
C ASP A 204 7.30 -30.40 6.25
N CYS A 205 6.59 -29.92 5.21
CA CYS A 205 5.38 -30.61 4.78
C CYS A 205 5.79 -32.05 4.39
N PRO A 206 5.32 -33.11 5.09
CA PRO A 206 5.54 -34.47 4.67
C PRO A 206 4.52 -34.81 3.56
N ASP A 207 4.53 -34.06 2.47
CA ASP A 207 3.88 -34.44 1.21
C ASP A 207 4.92 -34.67 0.12
N GLY A 208 6.11 -35.11 0.53
CA GLY A 208 7.22 -35.47 -0.32
C GLY A 208 7.61 -36.94 -0.21
N ASP A 209 6.66 -37.87 -0.03
CA ASP A 209 6.86 -39.31 -0.26
C ASP A 209 5.52 -40.05 -0.34
N MET A 210 4.84 -39.97 -1.49
CA MET A 210 3.97 -41.07 -1.90
C MET A 210 4.68 -41.83 -3.02
N PRO A 211 5.20 -43.05 -2.78
CA PRO A 211 5.65 -43.89 -3.86
C PRO A 211 4.43 -44.22 -4.73
N ILE A 212 4.52 -43.89 -6.02
CA ILE A 212 3.69 -44.47 -7.07
C ILE A 212 3.86 -45.98 -6.96
N THR A 213 2.91 -46.64 -6.32
CA THR A 213 2.82 -48.10 -6.35
C THR A 213 2.36 -48.47 -7.75
N ALA A 214 3.27 -49.07 -8.53
CA ALA A 214 2.92 -49.82 -9.72
C ALA A 214 2.21 -51.11 -9.29
N ALA A 215 0.95 -50.99 -8.88
CA ALA A 215 0.02 -52.08 -8.61
C ALA A 215 -1.36 -51.71 -9.13
N ALA A 216 -1.42 -51.38 -10.42
CA ALA A 216 -2.64 -51.38 -11.23
C ALA A 216 -2.28 -51.57 -12.71
N THR A 217 -1.57 -52.65 -13.02
CA THR A 217 -1.67 -53.57 -14.19
C THR A 217 -0.40 -54.40 -14.31
#